data_AF-A0A9R0V9L0-F1
#
_entry.id   AF-A0A9R0V9L0-F1
#
_cell.length_a   1.000
_cell.length_b   1.000
_cell.length_c   1.000
_cell.angle_alpha   90.00
_cell.angle_beta   90.00
_cell.angle_gamma   90.00
#
_symmetry.space_group_name_H-M   'P 1'
#
loop_
_entity.id
_entity.type
_entity.pdbx_description
1 polymer ?
#
loop_
_entity_poly.entity_id
_entity_poly.type
_entity_poly.pdbx_seq_one_letter_code
_entity_poly.pdbx_strand_id
1 'polypeptide(L)'
;MAVVSLMLFVESLQVTIRAAMKQDEDSHNLLLPLTETILDAVVSKPLVKSIQDVIDDDGSVKDTASPELRRYRDQVQALESRLCQLMDKLIRNADNEASLSEVSIVNGRCCIKITGDKSSSFDGLLLSSGSDAGSMIEPIVAVPLNDELQGARALVVRAELEALSKLTDKILLELDNIQILMQETVTLDKL
;
A
#
# COMPACT_ATOMS: atom_id res chain seq x y z
N MET A 1 -2.03 -11.24 4.35
CA MET A 1 -1.71 -12.45 3.56
C MET A 1 -1.95 -13.77 4.26
N ALA A 2 -1.58 -13.95 5.54
CA ALA A 2 -1.72 -15.25 6.23
C ALA A 2 -3.12 -15.92 6.15
N VAL A 3 -4.20 -15.15 6.31
CA VAL A 3 -5.58 -15.66 6.18
C VAL A 3 -5.86 -16.21 4.77
N VAL A 4 -5.42 -15.49 3.73
CA VAL A 4 -5.54 -15.96 2.34
C VAL A 4 -4.73 -17.23 2.12
N SER A 5 -3.50 -17.28 2.64
CA SER A 5 -2.65 -18.47 2.53
C SER A 5 -3.29 -19.70 3.18
N LEU A 6 -3.89 -19.54 4.37
CA LEU A 6 -4.65 -20.59 5.05
C LEU A 6 -5.82 -21.09 4.18
N MET A 7 -6.62 -20.15 3.66
CA MET A 7 -7.79 -20.48 2.82
C MET A 7 -7.40 -21.22 1.54
N LEU A 8 -6.35 -20.76 0.85
CA LEU A 8 -5.83 -21.41 -0.36
C LEU A 8 -5.21 -22.77 -0.07
N PHE A 9 -4.55 -22.92 1.09
CA PHE A 9 -4.02 -24.20 1.52
C PHE A 9 -5.14 -25.22 1.72
N VAL A 10 -6.19 -24.86 2.46
CA VAL A 10 -7.33 -25.77 2.66
C VAL A 10 -8.01 -26.12 1.33
N GLU A 11 -8.21 -25.14 0.45
CA GLU A 11 -8.77 -25.41 -0.89
C GLU A 11 -7.89 -26.39 -1.69
N SER A 12 -6.57 -26.19 -1.70
CA SER A 12 -5.64 -27.08 -2.39
C SER A 12 -5.66 -28.50 -1.80
N LEU A 13 -5.75 -28.60 -0.48
CA LEU A 13 -5.81 -29.88 0.23
C LEU A 13 -7.10 -30.63 -0.09
N GLN A 14 -8.25 -29.94 -0.09
CA GLN A 14 -9.54 -30.50 -0.50
C GLN A 14 -9.50 -31.06 -1.92
N VAL A 15 -8.93 -30.31 -2.86
CA VAL A 15 -8.79 -30.74 -4.26
C VAL A 15 -7.93 -31.99 -4.36
N THR A 16 -6.80 -32.02 -3.64
CA THR A 16 -5.85 -33.13 -3.67
C THR A 16 -6.44 -34.41 -3.06
N ILE A 17 -7.10 -34.31 -1.91
CA ILE A 17 -7.78 -35.44 -1.25
C ILE A 17 -8.88 -35.99 -2.15
N ARG A 18 -9.73 -35.12 -2.71
CA ARG A 18 -10.80 -35.55 -3.64
C ARG A 18 -10.26 -36.25 -4.89
N ALA A 19 -9.08 -35.85 -5.38
CA ALA A 19 -8.43 -36.50 -6.50
C ALA A 19 -7.88 -37.89 -6.12
N ALA A 20 -7.22 -38.00 -4.96
CA ALA A 20 -6.67 -39.26 -4.46
C ALA A 20 -7.77 -40.30 -4.18
N MET A 21 -8.89 -39.89 -3.57
CA MET A 21 -10.04 -40.77 -3.31
C MET A 21 -10.68 -41.37 -4.58
N LYS A 22 -10.46 -40.76 -5.76
CA LYS A 22 -10.99 -41.26 -7.03
C LYS A 22 -10.09 -42.29 -7.70
N GLN A 23 -8.88 -42.53 -7.21
CA GLN A 23 -7.91 -43.40 -7.87
C GLN A 23 -8.19 -44.89 -7.62
N ASP A 24 -8.46 -45.28 -6.37
CA ASP A 24 -8.78 -46.65 -6.00
C ASP A 24 -9.51 -46.74 -4.63
N GLU A 25 -10.10 -47.90 -4.36
CA GLU A 25 -10.92 -48.17 -3.16
C GLU A 25 -10.09 -48.22 -1.86
N ASP A 26 -8.82 -48.62 -1.92
CA ASP A 26 -7.93 -48.67 -0.75
C ASP A 26 -7.53 -47.25 -0.31
N SER A 27 -7.17 -46.40 -1.28
CA SER A 27 -6.91 -44.98 -1.07
C SER A 27 -8.11 -44.24 -0.48
N HIS A 28 -9.33 -44.59 -0.90
CA HIS A 28 -10.55 -44.03 -0.33
C HIS A 28 -10.68 -44.35 1.16
N ASN A 29 -10.47 -45.62 1.55
CA ASN A 29 -10.60 -46.06 2.94
C ASN A 29 -9.52 -45.48 3.86
N LEU A 30 -8.30 -45.28 3.35
CA LEU A 30 -7.20 -44.68 4.12
C LEU A 30 -7.41 -43.19 4.40
N LEU A 31 -8.05 -42.47 3.48
CA LEU A 31 -8.24 -41.02 3.59
C LEU A 31 -9.52 -40.63 4.34
N LEU A 32 -10.43 -41.57 4.61
CA LEU A 32 -11.71 -41.33 5.28
C LEU A 32 -11.59 -40.47 6.56
N PRO A 33 -10.62 -40.69 7.48
CA PRO A 33 -10.46 -39.87 8.68
C PRO A 33 -10.13 -38.40 8.39
N LEU A 34 -9.48 -38.12 7.26
CA LEU A 34 -9.18 -36.75 6.82
C LEU A 34 -10.38 -36.08 6.16
N THR A 35 -11.33 -36.88 5.66
CA THR A 35 -12.53 -36.36 4.97
C THR A 35 -13.52 -35.69 5.90
N GLU A 36 -13.72 -36.22 7.10
CA GLU A 36 -14.67 -35.69 8.09
C GLU A 36 -14.27 -34.30 8.61
N THR A 37 -12.98 -33.95 8.52
CA THR A 37 -12.44 -32.69 9.07
C THR A 37 -12.19 -31.63 8.00
N ILE A 38 -11.71 -32.01 6.81
CA ILE A 38 -11.32 -31.03 5.76
C ILE A 38 -12.38 -30.85 4.68
N LEU A 39 -13.09 -31.91 4.27
CA LEU A 39 -13.87 -31.84 3.03
C LEU A 39 -15.14 -30.98 3.16
N ASP A 40 -15.62 -30.81 4.39
CA ASP A 40 -16.78 -29.97 4.72
C ASP A 40 -16.39 -28.52 5.03
N ALA A 41 -15.09 -28.23 5.15
CA ALA A 41 -14.59 -26.88 5.39
C ALA A 41 -15.01 -25.91 4.27
N VAL A 42 -15.59 -24.77 4.64
CA VAL A 42 -16.07 -23.78 3.67
C VAL A 42 -15.01 -22.70 3.44
N VAL A 43 -14.45 -22.67 2.23
CA VAL A 43 -13.51 -21.62 1.80
C VAL A 43 -14.23 -20.56 0.98
N SER A 44 -14.32 -19.33 1.50
CA SER A 44 -14.91 -18.19 0.81
C SER A 44 -13.98 -17.63 -0.28
N LYS A 45 -14.12 -18.17 -1.51
CA LYS A 45 -13.43 -17.66 -2.71
C LYS A 45 -13.64 -16.15 -2.96
N PRO A 46 -14.85 -15.59 -2.77
CA PRO A 46 -15.08 -14.15 -2.93
C PRO A 46 -14.25 -13.31 -1.94
N LEU A 47 -14.07 -13.80 -0.72
CA LEU A 47 -13.24 -13.14 0.29
C LEU A 47 -11.75 -13.20 -0.08
N VAL A 48 -11.25 -14.38 -0.47
CA VAL A 48 -9.86 -14.54 -0.94
C VAL A 48 -9.55 -13.55 -2.05
N LYS A 49 -10.41 -13.50 -3.08
CA LYS A 49 -10.27 -12.56 -4.18
C LYS A 49 -10.32 -11.10 -3.71
N SER A 50 -11.27 -10.76 -2.84
CA SER A 50 -11.38 -9.40 -2.29
C SER A 50 -10.11 -8.96 -1.55
N ILE A 51 -9.48 -9.86 -0.78
CA ILE A 51 -8.22 -9.55 -0.09
C ILE A 51 -7.10 -9.35 -1.12
N GLN A 52 -6.97 -10.24 -2.11
CA GLN A 52 -5.92 -10.16 -3.15
C GLN A 52 -6.08 -8.97 -4.10
N ASP A 53 -7.31 -8.48 -4.30
CA ASP A 53 -7.59 -7.29 -5.12
C ASP A 53 -7.24 -6.00 -4.35
N VAL A 54 -7.22 -6.03 -3.02
CA VAL A 54 -7.00 -4.84 -2.17
C VAL A 54 -5.58 -4.78 -1.60
N ILE A 55 -5.01 -5.91 -1.18
CA ILE A 55 -3.74 -6.00 -0.46
C ILE A 55 -2.70 -6.73 -1.31
N ASP A 56 -1.51 -6.16 -1.38
CA ASP A 56 -0.35 -6.78 -2.03
C ASP A 56 0.43 -7.68 -1.06
N ASP A 57 1.37 -8.46 -1.58
CA ASP A 57 2.15 -9.43 -0.82
C ASP A 57 3.01 -8.76 0.28
N ASP A 58 3.41 -7.50 0.06
CA ASP A 58 4.15 -6.66 1.02
C ASP A 58 3.26 -5.98 2.06
N GLY A 59 1.93 -6.14 1.96
CA GLY A 59 0.94 -5.53 2.84
C GLY A 59 0.47 -4.14 2.42
N SER A 60 0.95 -3.60 1.30
CA SER A 60 0.49 -2.32 0.75
C SER A 60 -0.90 -2.45 0.12
N VAL A 61 -1.62 -1.32 0.01
CA VAL A 61 -2.91 -1.27 -0.68
C VAL A 61 -2.66 -1.13 -2.19
N LYS A 62 -3.26 -2.01 -2.99
CA LYS A 62 -3.09 -2.04 -4.45
C LYS A 62 -3.91 -0.97 -5.15
N ASP A 63 -3.47 -0.56 -6.35
CA ASP A 63 -4.27 0.31 -7.23
C ASP A 63 -5.59 -0.33 -7.66
N THR A 64 -5.68 -1.67 -7.61
CA THR A 64 -6.91 -2.43 -7.88
C THR A 64 -7.93 -2.32 -6.75
N ALA A 65 -7.57 -1.76 -5.59
CA ALA A 65 -8.47 -1.63 -4.45
C ALA A 65 -9.64 -0.67 -4.73
N SER A 66 -9.40 0.40 -5.50
CA SER A 66 -10.46 1.26 -6.03
C SER A 66 -9.98 2.08 -7.25
N PRO A 67 -10.89 2.38 -8.20
CA PRO A 67 -10.54 3.24 -9.33
C PRO A 67 -10.18 4.66 -8.88
N GLU A 68 -10.76 5.17 -7.80
CA GLU A 68 -10.42 6.47 -7.22
C GLU A 68 -8.99 6.49 -6.67
N LEU A 69 -8.57 5.45 -5.93
CA LEU A 69 -7.20 5.36 -5.39
C LEU A 69 -6.16 5.45 -6.50
N ARG A 70 -6.36 4.66 -7.58
CA ARG A 70 -5.50 4.71 -8.76
C ARG A 70 -5.44 6.12 -9.35
N ARG A 71 -6.59 6.78 -9.55
CA ARG A 71 -6.64 8.14 -10.09
C ARG A 71 -5.92 9.16 -9.21
N TYR A 72 -6.03 9.05 -7.89
CA TYR A 72 -5.33 9.95 -6.97
C TYR A 72 -3.81 9.70 -6.96
N ARG A 73 -3.37 8.44 -7.04
CA ARG A 73 -1.93 8.11 -7.18
C ARG A 73 -1.35 8.63 -8.49
N ASP A 74 -2.07 8.47 -9.61
CA ASP A 74 -1.70 9.05 -10.89
C ASP A 74 -1.58 10.59 -10.81
N GLN A 75 -2.51 11.25 -10.10
CA GLN A 75 -2.46 12.69 -9.87
C GLN A 75 -1.24 13.11 -9.03
N VAL A 76 -0.94 12.39 -7.95
CA VAL A 76 0.26 12.61 -7.13
C VAL A 76 1.52 12.52 -7.99
N GLN A 77 1.67 11.45 -8.78
CA GLN A 77 2.83 11.25 -9.65
C GLN A 77 2.99 12.38 -10.69
N ALA A 78 1.87 12.83 -11.28
CA ALA A 78 1.87 13.94 -12.23
C ALA A 78 2.28 15.26 -11.57
N LEU A 79 1.80 15.54 -10.36
CA LEU A 79 2.14 16.75 -9.60
C LEU A 79 3.60 16.74 -9.14
N GLU A 80 4.09 15.59 -8.65
CA GLU A 80 5.50 15.42 -8.29
C GLU A 80 6.41 15.67 -9.50
N SER A 81 6.07 15.13 -10.67
CA SER A 81 6.83 15.34 -11.89
C SER A 81 6.89 16.82 -12.30
N ARG A 82 5.75 17.54 -12.20
CA ARG A 82 5.68 18.98 -12.49
C ARG A 82 6.47 19.80 -11.48
N LEU A 83 6.39 19.45 -10.20
CA LEU A 83 7.10 20.12 -9.12
C LEU A 83 8.61 19.94 -9.26
N CYS A 84 9.08 18.72 -9.55
CA CYS A 84 10.50 18.47 -9.83
C CYS A 84 11.00 19.32 -11.02
N GLN A 85 10.26 19.34 -12.13
CA GLN A 85 10.63 20.16 -13.29
C GLN A 85 10.65 21.67 -12.97
N LEU A 86 9.74 22.15 -12.12
CA LEU A 86 9.74 23.54 -11.67
C LEU A 86 10.98 23.83 -10.82
N MET A 87 11.27 22.97 -9.83
CA MET A 87 12.42 23.14 -8.94
C MET A 87 13.76 23.09 -9.69
N ASP A 88 13.90 22.17 -10.64
CA ASP A 88 15.09 22.08 -11.51
C ASP A 88 15.32 23.37 -12.31
N LYS A 89 14.25 23.98 -12.84
CA LYS A 89 14.34 25.26 -13.55
C LYS A 89 14.74 26.40 -12.61
N LEU A 90 14.19 26.41 -11.39
CA LEU A 90 14.52 27.44 -10.40
C LEU A 90 15.98 27.37 -9.98
N ILE A 91 16.51 26.18 -9.71
CA ILE A 91 17.92 25.98 -9.35
C ILE A 91 18.84 26.40 -10.51
N ARG A 92 18.56 25.95 -11.74
CA ARG A 92 19.37 26.32 -12.92
C ARG A 92 19.43 27.82 -13.17
N ASN A 93 18.33 28.54 -12.92
CA ASN A 93 18.29 29.99 -13.11
C ASN A 93 19.03 30.75 -11.99
N ALA A 94 19.13 30.17 -10.80
CA ALA A 94 19.80 30.75 -9.64
C ALA A 94 21.30 30.45 -9.57
N ASP A 95 21.76 29.39 -10.26
CA ASP A 95 23.14 28.85 -10.23
C ASP A 95 24.23 29.73 -10.88
N ASN A 96 24.00 31.04 -11.01
CA ASN A 96 25.00 31.96 -11.57
C ASN A 96 26.09 32.38 -10.56
N GLU A 97 25.95 32.13 -9.26
CA GLU A 97 26.92 32.62 -8.25
C GLU A 97 27.04 31.71 -7.00
N ALA A 98 28.10 30.88 -6.93
CA ALA A 98 28.81 30.36 -5.74
C ALA A 98 28.04 29.79 -4.51
N SER A 99 26.72 29.64 -4.52
CA SER A 99 25.93 29.04 -3.42
C SER A 99 25.42 27.65 -3.79
N LEU A 100 25.65 26.66 -2.92
CA LEU A 100 25.10 25.31 -3.07
C LEU A 100 23.61 25.34 -2.75
N SER A 101 22.78 25.32 -3.80
CA SER A 101 21.32 25.19 -3.69
C SER A 101 20.92 23.75 -4.02
N GLU A 102 20.24 23.08 -3.09
CA GLU A 102 19.74 21.71 -3.30
C GLU A 102 18.24 21.61 -3.06
N VAL A 103 17.55 20.79 -3.87
CA VAL A 103 16.15 20.44 -3.61
C VAL A 103 16.10 19.58 -2.34
N SER A 104 15.18 19.91 -1.44
CA SER A 104 14.96 19.18 -0.20
C SER A 104 13.45 19.07 0.07
N ILE A 105 13.06 18.19 0.99
CA ILE A 105 11.68 18.03 1.43
C ILE A 105 11.58 18.35 2.92
N VAL A 106 10.70 19.27 3.29
CA VAL A 106 10.39 19.63 4.67
C VAL A 106 8.90 19.52 4.90
N ASN A 107 8.48 18.72 5.88
CA ASN A 107 7.06 18.48 6.19
C ASN A 107 6.22 18.06 4.96
N GLY A 108 6.82 17.29 4.05
CA GLY A 108 6.19 16.84 2.81
C GLY A 108 6.12 17.90 1.69
N ARG A 109 6.64 19.11 1.92
CA ARG A 109 6.72 20.19 0.93
C ARG A 109 8.10 20.23 0.30
N CYS A 110 8.14 20.39 -1.01
CA CYS A 110 9.39 20.56 -1.73
C CYS A 110 9.90 21.98 -1.52
N CYS A 111 11.15 22.11 -1.08
CA CYS A 111 11.82 23.36 -0.81
C CYS A 111 13.22 23.38 -1.41
N ILE A 112 13.84 24.56 -1.44
CA ILE A 112 15.24 24.76 -1.78
C ILE A 112 15.97 25.04 -0.48
N LYS A 113 17.04 24.27 -0.23
CA LYS A 113 17.96 24.52 0.86
C LYS A 113 19.02 25.51 0.39
N ILE A 114 19.27 26.52 1.20
CA ILE A 114 20.29 27.55 0.95
C ILE A 114 21.28 27.52 2.11
N THR A 115 22.56 27.31 1.78
CA THR A 115 23.67 27.40 2.75
C THR A 115 24.46 28.70 2.54
N GLY A 116 24.69 29.45 3.63
CA GLY A 116 25.40 30.75 3.63
C GLY A 116 24.50 31.99 3.75
N ASP A 117 25.11 33.18 3.84
CA ASP A 117 24.45 34.47 4.15
C ASP A 117 23.53 35.04 3.04
N LYS A 118 23.32 34.32 1.94
CA LYS A 118 22.48 34.76 0.81
C LYS A 118 21.08 34.13 0.84
N SER A 119 20.38 34.23 1.98
CA SER A 119 18.95 33.88 2.05
C SER A 119 18.06 34.73 1.11
N SER A 120 18.61 35.78 0.49
CA SER A 120 17.92 36.73 -0.39
C SER A 120 17.81 36.32 -1.86
N SER A 121 18.40 35.21 -2.30
CA SER A 121 18.39 34.82 -3.73
C SER A 121 17.06 34.22 -4.21
N PHE A 122 16.23 33.71 -3.30
CA PHE A 122 14.95 33.10 -3.64
C PHE A 122 13.81 33.78 -2.88
N ASP A 123 12.84 34.32 -3.63
CA ASP A 123 11.58 34.80 -3.04
C ASP A 123 10.70 33.60 -2.69
N GLY A 124 10.38 33.45 -1.41
CA GLY A 124 9.69 32.27 -0.92
C GLY A 124 9.39 32.27 0.58
N LEU A 125 8.67 31.24 0.99
CA LEU A 125 8.26 31.03 2.37
C LEU A 125 9.35 30.26 3.13
N LEU A 126 9.84 30.82 4.22
CA LEU A 126 10.77 30.13 5.11
C LEU A 126 10.02 29.02 5.86
N LEU A 127 10.39 27.76 5.61
CA LEU A 127 9.78 26.59 6.26
C LEU A 127 10.55 26.14 7.50
N SER A 128 11.87 26.27 7.48
CA SER A 128 12.74 25.90 8.60
C SER A 128 14.10 26.59 8.48
N SER A 129 14.74 26.84 9.62
CA SER A 129 16.09 27.40 9.70
C SER A 129 16.94 26.54 10.64
N GLY A 130 18.04 25.98 10.12
CA GLY A 130 19.01 25.21 10.91
C GLY A 130 20.32 25.96 11.05
N SER A 131 20.86 26.05 12.28
CA SER A 131 22.07 26.83 12.60
C SER A 131 23.29 26.45 11.76
N ASP A 132 23.50 25.15 11.49
CA ASP A 132 24.58 24.63 10.63
C ASP A 132 24.07 24.10 9.28
N ALA A 133 22.75 23.94 9.14
CA ALA A 133 22.13 23.27 7.99
C ALA A 133 21.62 24.24 6.91
N GLY A 134 21.59 25.55 7.17
CA GLY A 134 21.06 26.54 6.26
C GLY A 134 19.54 26.74 6.37
N SER A 135 19.00 27.61 5.53
CA SER A 135 17.57 27.94 5.49
C SER A 135 16.85 27.11 4.42
N MET A 136 15.65 26.62 4.75
CA MET A 136 14.78 25.88 3.84
C MET A 136 13.66 26.80 3.36
N ILE A 137 13.71 27.18 2.09
CA ILE A 137 12.77 28.13 1.50
C ILE A 137 11.91 27.40 0.47
N GLU A 138 10.60 27.51 0.61
CA GLU A 138 9.66 27.13 -0.42
C GLU A 138 9.47 28.29 -1.41
N PRO A 139 9.86 28.14 -2.68
CA PRO A 139 9.70 29.21 -3.66
C PRO A 139 8.23 29.60 -3.83
N ILE A 140 7.93 30.89 -3.91
CA ILE A 140 6.53 31.37 -4.00
C ILE A 140 5.77 30.76 -5.19
N VAL A 141 6.46 30.51 -6.29
CA VAL A 141 5.91 29.89 -7.50
C VAL A 141 5.62 28.39 -7.35
N ALA A 142 6.24 27.72 -6.37
CA ALA A 142 6.04 26.31 -6.07
C ALA A 142 4.90 26.09 -5.05
N VAL A 143 4.51 27.13 -4.29
CA VAL A 143 3.46 27.04 -3.26
C VAL A 143 2.16 26.42 -3.77
N PRO A 144 1.58 26.85 -4.91
CA PRO A 144 0.34 26.25 -5.41
C PRO A 144 0.47 24.76 -5.74
N LEU A 145 1.61 24.34 -6.32
CA LEU A 145 1.85 22.94 -6.66
C LEU A 145 2.10 22.08 -5.43
N ASN A 146 2.81 22.60 -4.42
CA ASN A 146 2.98 21.92 -3.14
C ASN A 146 1.63 21.73 -2.42
N ASP A 147 0.77 22.75 -2.42
CA ASP A 147 -0.57 22.68 -1.81
C ASP A 147 -1.45 21.66 -2.54
N GLU A 148 -1.46 21.67 -3.88
CA GLU A 148 -2.20 20.71 -4.68
C GLU A 148 -1.68 19.28 -4.44
N LEU A 149 -0.35 19.09 -4.36
CA LEU A 149 0.27 17.80 -4.08
C LEU A 149 -0.10 17.27 -2.69
N GLN A 150 -0.08 18.13 -1.66
CA GLN A 150 -0.50 17.74 -0.32
C GLN A 150 -1.99 17.36 -0.28
N GLY A 151 -2.84 18.11 -0.99
CA GLY A 151 -4.25 17.75 -1.17
C GLY A 151 -4.42 16.39 -1.84
N ALA A 152 -3.71 16.14 -2.94
CA ALA A 152 -3.77 14.87 -3.67
C ALA A 152 -3.29 13.68 -2.80
N ARG A 153 -2.21 13.86 -2.03
CA ARG A 153 -1.73 12.84 -1.07
C ARG A 153 -2.75 12.55 0.02
N ALA A 154 -3.42 13.56 0.55
CA ALA A 154 -4.50 13.35 1.53
C ALA A 154 -5.67 12.56 0.94
N LEU A 155 -6.00 12.76 -0.35
CA LEU A 155 -7.02 11.97 -1.05
C LEU A 155 -6.60 10.50 -1.21
N VAL A 156 -5.32 10.23 -1.51
CA VAL A 156 -4.77 8.86 -1.56
C VAL A 156 -4.96 8.17 -0.21
N VAL A 157 -4.50 8.78 0.89
CA VAL A 157 -4.62 8.21 2.24
C VAL A 157 -6.07 7.92 2.60
N ARG A 158 -6.99 8.84 2.28
CA ARG A 158 -8.42 8.62 2.52
C ARG A 158 -8.97 7.44 1.73
N ALA A 159 -8.62 7.33 0.44
CA ALA A 159 -9.07 6.24 -0.42
C ALA A 159 -8.52 4.87 0.04
N GLU A 160 -7.28 4.83 0.53
CA GLU A 160 -6.70 3.62 1.15
C GLU A 160 -7.48 3.21 2.39
N LEU A 161 -7.76 4.15 3.31
CA LEU A 161 -8.54 3.88 4.51
C LEU A 161 -9.96 3.39 4.19
N GLU A 162 -10.61 3.98 3.19
CA GLU A 162 -11.93 3.53 2.73
C GLU A 162 -11.89 2.10 2.18
N ALA A 163 -10.86 1.76 1.38
CA ALA A 163 -10.70 0.40 0.85
C ALA A 163 -10.44 -0.61 1.96
N LEU A 164 -9.58 -0.27 2.93
CA LEU A 164 -9.30 -1.10 4.10
C LEU A 164 -10.52 -1.29 4.99
N SER A 165 -11.32 -0.24 5.21
CA SER A 165 -12.58 -0.32 5.96
C SER A 165 -13.55 -1.30 5.30
N LYS A 166 -13.77 -1.17 3.99
CA LYS A 166 -14.66 -2.08 3.24
C LYS A 166 -14.15 -3.52 3.28
N LEU A 167 -12.84 -3.73 3.20
CA LEU A 167 -12.25 -5.05 3.33
C LEU A 167 -12.46 -5.63 4.73
N THR A 168 -12.29 -4.80 5.77
CA THR A 168 -12.50 -5.16 7.16
C THR A 168 -13.95 -5.62 7.39
N ASP A 169 -14.93 -4.90 6.86
CA ASP A 169 -16.34 -5.27 6.94
C ASP A 169 -16.59 -6.66 6.32
N LYS A 170 -16.00 -6.94 5.16
CA LYS A 170 -16.10 -8.26 4.52
C LYS A 170 -15.46 -9.38 5.35
N ILE A 171 -14.31 -9.12 5.98
CA ILE A 171 -13.65 -10.10 6.84
C ILE A 171 -14.49 -10.35 8.09
N LEU A 172 -15.07 -9.32 8.69
CA LEU A 172 -15.91 -9.45 9.89
C LEU A 172 -17.17 -10.29 9.64
N LEU A 173 -17.77 -10.19 8.45
CA LEU A 173 -18.91 -11.03 8.06
C LEU A 173 -18.57 -12.53 7.94
N GLU A 174 -17.30 -12.86 7.76
CA GLU A 174 -16.80 -14.21 7.53
C GLU A 174 -15.93 -14.70 8.70
N LEU A 175 -15.89 -13.96 9.81
CA LEU A 175 -14.95 -14.20 10.90
C LEU A 175 -15.14 -15.58 11.53
N ASP A 176 -16.39 -15.99 11.76
CA ASP A 176 -16.73 -17.31 12.31
C ASP A 176 -16.24 -18.43 11.39
N ASN A 177 -16.44 -18.29 10.07
CA ASN A 177 -15.97 -19.26 9.07
C ASN A 177 -14.44 -19.36 9.07
N ILE A 178 -13.74 -18.22 9.15
CA ILE A 178 -12.28 -18.18 9.23
C ILE A 178 -11.78 -18.89 10.51
N GLN A 179 -12.46 -18.68 11.64
CA GLN A 179 -12.08 -19.30 12.91
C GLN A 179 -12.29 -20.81 12.89
N ILE A 180 -13.42 -21.29 12.34
CA ILE A 180 -13.68 -22.72 12.15
C ILE A 180 -12.59 -23.34 11.27
N LEU A 181 -12.31 -22.73 10.12
CA LEU A 181 -11.30 -23.19 9.17
C LEU A 181 -9.90 -23.27 9.81
N MET A 182 -9.55 -22.28 10.63
CA MET A 182 -8.29 -22.27 11.38
C MET A 182 -8.24 -23.43 12.38
N GLN A 183 -9.33 -23.68 13.11
CA GLN A 183 -9.40 -24.76 14.08
C GLN A 183 -9.28 -26.14 13.43
N GLU A 184 -9.97 -26.36 12.31
CA GLU A 184 -9.86 -27.58 11.50
C GLU A 184 -8.41 -27.78 11.03
N THR A 185 -7.77 -26.71 10.56
CA THR A 185 -6.37 -26.77 10.12
C THR A 185 -5.42 -27.16 11.25
N VAL A 186 -5.63 -26.62 12.45
CA VAL A 186 -4.85 -27.01 13.65
C VAL A 186 -5.10 -28.46 14.07
N THR A 187 -6.32 -28.99 13.89
CA THR A 187 -6.58 -30.40 14.19
C THR A 187 -5.84 -31.34 13.25
N LEU A 188 -5.66 -30.97 11.99
CA LEU A 188 -4.90 -31.76 11.03
C LEU A 188 -3.41 -31.77 11.32
N ASP A 189 -2.86 -30.65 11.77
CA ASP A 189 -1.44 -30.54 12.14
C ASP A 189 -1.06 -31.46 13.31
N LYS A 190 -2.06 -31.96 14.07
CA LYS A 190 -1.87 -32.89 15.19
C LYS A 190 -1.94 -34.36 14.79
N LEU A 191 -2.38 -34.68 13.57
CA LEU A 191 -2.48 -36.05 13.05
C LEU A 191 -1.13 -36.52 12.52
#